data_AF-A0A7C8AJA7-F1
#
_entry.id   AF-A0A7C8AJA7-F1
#
_cell.length_a   1.000
_cell.length_b   1.000
_cell.length_c   1.000
_cell.angle_alpha   90.00
_cell.angle_beta   90.00
_cell.angle_gamma   90.00
#
_symmetry.space_group_name_H-M   'P 1'
#
loop_
_entity.id
_entity.type
_entity.pdbx_description
1 polymer ?
#
loop_
_entity_poly.entity_id
_entity_poly.type
_entity_poly.pdbx_seq_one_letter_code
_entity_poly.pdbx_strand_id
1 'polypeptide(L)'
;MPDNNGDLLFRYKSMDTTDAVEHTLDILKKQRLYCPRIVSFNDPFECRANISFEALPKVKNARAKERLKKENPGMTDADAEKLAPKRWKQVEKVGWKEALHWLQHDIGVISFSEINDDILMWSHYGGGHNGICIEFRYTVRDHADFFAKAQRVEYQQQLPKVNFYTASSTKIGLAEKAFCPFSLCDQPAVSAQRYQ
;
A
#
# COMPACT_ATOMS: atom_id res chain seq x y z
N MET A 1 14.11 -11.61 33.15
CA MET A 1 13.17 -10.60 32.65
C MET A 1 12.91 -10.98 31.20
N PRO A 2 11.67 -11.20 30.74
CA PRO A 2 11.45 -11.43 29.31
C PRO A 2 11.61 -10.09 28.60
N ASP A 3 12.49 -10.05 27.61
CA ASP A 3 12.85 -8.87 26.84
C ASP A 3 11.62 -8.21 26.22
N ASN A 4 11.43 -6.93 26.53
CA ASN A 4 10.38 -6.07 26.03
C ASN A 4 10.78 -5.56 24.63
N ASN A 5 11.11 -6.48 23.72
CA ASN A 5 11.61 -6.13 22.40
C ASN A 5 10.41 -5.79 21.51
N GLY A 6 10.01 -4.51 21.51
CA GLY A 6 9.09 -3.99 20.49
C GLY A 6 9.60 -4.35 19.10
N ASP A 7 8.68 -4.64 18.19
CA ASP A 7 9.02 -5.04 16.83
C ASP A 7 9.76 -3.87 16.13
N LEU A 8 10.72 -4.22 15.29
CA LEU A 8 11.61 -3.25 14.62
C LEU A 8 11.29 -3.17 13.13
N LEU A 9 11.33 -1.94 12.62
CA LEU A 9 11.29 -1.63 11.20
C LEU A 9 12.44 -0.70 10.84
N PHE A 10 12.97 -0.86 9.64
CA PHE A 10 14.11 -0.11 9.16
C PHE A 10 13.78 0.66 7.89
N ARG A 11 14.35 1.84 7.73
CA ARG A 11 14.26 2.62 6.49
C ARG A 11 15.63 3.08 6.04
N TYR A 12 16.03 2.57 4.89
CA TYR A 12 17.22 3.01 4.17
C TYR A 12 16.96 4.37 3.53
N LYS A 13 17.90 5.28 3.67
CA LYS A 13 17.81 6.65 3.18
C LYS A 13 19.13 7.07 2.53
N SER A 14 19.08 7.29 1.23
CA SER A 14 20.08 8.07 0.50
C SER A 14 20.14 9.50 1.07
N MET A 15 21.31 10.10 0.96
CA MET A 15 21.59 11.51 1.30
C MET A 15 22.05 12.29 0.06
N ASP A 16 21.80 11.76 -1.14
CA ASP A 16 22.37 12.27 -2.40
C ASP A 16 21.63 13.50 -2.95
N THR A 17 20.41 13.77 -2.50
CA THR A 17 19.61 14.92 -2.93
C THR A 17 19.16 15.77 -1.75
N THR A 18 18.97 17.07 -1.99
CA THR A 18 18.46 18.01 -0.97
C THR A 18 17.14 17.52 -0.36
N ASP A 19 16.19 17.09 -1.18
CA ASP A 19 14.91 16.55 -0.71
C ASP A 19 15.09 15.31 0.18
N ALA A 20 16.03 14.42 -0.18
CA ALA A 20 16.30 13.22 0.61
C ALA A 20 16.86 13.59 2.00
N VAL A 21 17.75 14.60 2.05
CA VAL A 21 18.31 15.14 3.29
C VAL A 21 17.23 15.82 4.12
N GLU A 22 16.40 16.67 3.53
CA GLU A 22 15.33 17.38 4.23
C GLU A 22 14.31 16.42 4.85
N HIS A 23 13.83 15.43 4.09
CA HIS A 23 12.95 14.39 4.62
C HIS A 23 13.59 13.59 5.76
N THR A 24 14.89 13.33 5.67
CA THR A 24 15.63 12.66 6.76
C THR A 24 15.70 13.53 8.01
N LEU A 25 15.97 14.83 7.85
CA LEU A 25 15.97 15.77 8.96
C LEU A 25 14.59 15.92 9.59
N ASP A 26 13.51 15.85 8.81
CA ASP A 26 12.14 15.86 9.32
C ASP A 26 11.84 14.63 10.18
N ILE A 27 12.34 13.46 9.81
CA ILE A 27 12.25 12.25 10.65
C ILE A 27 12.96 12.49 11.98
N LEU A 28 14.23 12.90 11.93
CA LEU A 28 15.09 12.97 13.12
C LEU A 28 14.76 14.15 14.06
N LYS A 29 14.39 15.31 13.50
CA LYS A 29 14.15 16.53 14.28
C LYS A 29 12.68 16.74 14.64
N LYS A 30 11.77 16.30 13.77
CA LYS A 30 10.33 16.59 13.90
C LYS A 30 9.49 15.34 14.10
N GLN A 31 10.08 14.14 14.03
CA GLN A 31 9.37 12.86 14.11
C GLN A 31 8.25 12.75 13.06
N ARG A 32 8.52 13.26 11.84
CA ARG A 32 7.57 13.25 10.72
C ARG A 32 8.08 12.40 9.59
N LEU A 33 7.23 11.51 9.08
CA LEU A 33 7.50 10.69 7.92
C LEU A 33 6.84 11.31 6.69
N TYR A 34 7.62 11.45 5.61
CA TYR A 34 7.09 11.81 4.31
C TYR A 34 6.55 10.55 3.60
N CYS A 35 5.26 10.57 3.30
CA CYS A 35 4.57 9.51 2.56
C CYS A 35 4.26 10.03 1.14
N PRO A 36 5.10 9.71 0.13
CA PRO A 36 4.85 10.10 -1.26
C PRO A 36 3.50 9.59 -1.75
N ARG A 37 2.83 10.40 -2.58
CA ARG A 37 1.59 10.00 -3.24
C ARG A 37 1.85 8.91 -4.27
N ILE A 38 0.91 8.00 -4.47
CA ILE A 38 1.04 6.93 -5.47
C ILE A 38 1.32 7.50 -6.88
N VAL A 39 0.68 8.61 -7.26
CA VAL A 39 0.92 9.24 -8.58
C VAL A 39 2.34 9.78 -8.76
N SER A 40 3.11 9.94 -7.68
CA SER A 40 4.49 10.45 -7.74
C SER A 40 5.52 9.34 -7.99
N PHE A 41 5.10 8.08 -8.01
CA PHE A 41 5.99 6.95 -8.26
C PHE A 41 6.46 6.91 -9.71
N ASN A 42 7.72 6.55 -9.89
CA ASN A 42 8.39 6.52 -11.19
C ASN A 42 8.11 5.23 -11.98
N ASP A 43 7.67 4.17 -11.31
CA ASP A 43 7.25 2.93 -11.96
C ASP A 43 5.76 2.98 -12.31
N PRO A 44 5.38 2.89 -13.60
CA PRO A 44 3.98 2.91 -13.98
C PRO A 44 3.19 1.73 -13.40
N PHE A 45 3.80 0.60 -13.04
CA PHE A 45 3.14 -0.61 -12.53
C PHE A 45 3.03 -0.65 -11.01
N GLU A 46 3.68 0.24 -10.28
CA GLU A 46 3.57 0.31 -8.81
C GLU A 46 2.12 0.59 -8.37
N CYS A 47 1.72 -0.04 -7.25
CA CYS A 47 0.40 0.09 -6.64
C CYS A 47 -0.80 -0.26 -7.54
N ARG A 48 -0.61 -1.06 -8.59
CA ARG A 48 -1.70 -1.58 -9.43
C ARG A 48 -2.29 -2.87 -8.85
N ALA A 49 -3.61 -3.01 -8.99
CA ALA A 49 -4.33 -4.24 -8.71
C ALA A 49 -5.35 -4.50 -9.81
N ASN A 50 -5.61 -5.77 -10.13
CA ASN A 50 -6.71 -6.14 -10.99
C ASN A 50 -8.00 -6.21 -10.16
N ILE A 51 -8.81 -5.15 -10.22
CA ILE A 51 -10.02 -5.02 -9.42
C ILE A 51 -11.20 -5.62 -10.19
N SER A 52 -11.80 -6.68 -9.65
CA SER A 52 -13.03 -7.27 -10.18
C SER A 52 -14.25 -6.80 -9.38
N PHE A 53 -15.33 -6.53 -10.11
CA PHE A 53 -16.66 -6.22 -9.57
C PHE A 53 -17.65 -7.36 -9.82
N GLU A 54 -17.17 -8.50 -10.28
CA GLU A 54 -18.00 -9.67 -10.52
C GLU A 54 -18.45 -10.26 -9.17
N ALA A 55 -19.75 -10.28 -8.96
CA ALA A 55 -20.37 -10.89 -7.81
C ALA A 55 -21.84 -11.16 -8.14
N LEU A 56 -22.42 -12.15 -7.47
CA LEU A 56 -23.86 -12.40 -7.58
C LEU A 56 -24.64 -11.18 -7.08
N PRO A 57 -25.78 -10.81 -7.71
CA PRO A 57 -26.59 -9.66 -7.30
C PRO A 57 -26.94 -9.67 -5.80
N LYS A 58 -27.16 -10.85 -5.21
CA LYS A 58 -27.40 -11.00 -3.77
C LYS A 58 -26.23 -10.48 -2.90
N VAL A 59 -24.99 -10.71 -3.33
CA VAL A 59 -23.78 -10.28 -2.60
C VAL A 59 -23.62 -8.76 -2.74
N LYS A 60 -23.86 -8.22 -3.95
CA LYS A 60 -23.82 -6.78 -4.21
C LYS A 60 -24.87 -6.04 -3.37
N ASN A 61 -26.09 -6.57 -3.33
CA ASN A 61 -27.18 -6.01 -2.52
C ASN A 61 -26.86 -6.04 -1.03
N ALA A 62 -26.36 -7.16 -0.51
CA ALA A 62 -25.99 -7.28 0.90
C ALA A 62 -24.93 -6.25 1.32
N ARG A 63 -23.85 -6.09 0.54
CA ARG A 63 -22.78 -5.12 0.82
C ARG A 63 -23.24 -3.67 0.66
N ALA A 64 -24.12 -3.39 -0.30
CA ALA A 64 -24.73 -2.06 -0.44
C ALA A 64 -25.64 -1.73 0.75
N LYS A 65 -26.44 -2.70 1.21
CA LYS A 65 -27.31 -2.58 2.38
C LYS A 65 -26.52 -2.27 3.65
N GLU A 66 -25.43 -3.01 3.88
CA GLU A 66 -24.52 -2.76 5.01
C GLU A 66 -23.98 -1.33 5.00
N ARG A 67 -23.47 -0.87 3.85
CA ARG A 67 -22.96 0.51 3.69
C ARG A 67 -24.03 1.56 3.92
N LEU A 68 -25.22 1.41 3.34
CA LEU A 68 -26.33 2.35 3.51
C LEU A 68 -26.74 2.51 4.98
N LYS A 69 -26.80 1.40 5.72
CA LYS A 69 -27.09 1.43 7.17
C LYS A 69 -25.97 2.07 7.99
N LYS A 70 -24.70 1.88 7.59
CA LYS A 70 -23.56 2.52 8.25
C LYS A 70 -23.53 4.03 8.00
N GLU A 71 -23.87 4.47 6.79
CA GLU A 71 -23.94 5.88 6.39
C GLU A 71 -25.17 6.59 6.99
N ASN A 72 -26.27 5.87 7.22
CA ASN A 72 -27.49 6.40 7.81
C ASN A 72 -27.97 5.53 8.98
N PRO A 73 -27.45 5.75 10.20
CA PRO A 73 -27.84 5.03 11.41
C PRO A 73 -29.32 5.32 11.76
N GLY A 74 -30.22 4.47 11.28
CA GLY A 74 -31.68 4.65 11.39
C GLY A 74 -32.46 4.15 10.18
N MET A 75 -31.77 3.86 9.07
CA MET A 75 -32.41 3.28 7.88
C MET A 75 -32.99 1.88 8.17
N THR A 76 -34.24 1.66 7.77
CA THR A 76 -34.91 0.36 7.93
C THR A 76 -34.34 -0.70 6.98
N ASP A 77 -34.52 -1.98 7.32
CA ASP A 77 -34.14 -3.09 6.46
C ASP A 77 -34.83 -3.07 5.10
N ALA A 78 -36.12 -2.71 5.07
CA ALA A 78 -36.91 -2.67 3.85
C ALA A 78 -36.46 -1.56 2.91
N ASP A 79 -36.17 -0.37 3.45
CA ASP A 79 -35.67 0.76 2.66
C ASP A 79 -34.28 0.48 2.11
N ALA A 80 -33.41 -0.11 2.94
CA ALA A 80 -32.07 -0.47 2.53
C ALA A 80 -32.08 -1.56 1.45
N GLU A 81 -32.98 -2.54 1.53
CA GLU A 81 -33.19 -3.57 0.49
C GLU A 81 -33.64 -2.94 -0.84
N LYS A 82 -34.57 -1.99 -0.79
CA LYS A 82 -35.08 -1.28 -1.96
C LYS A 82 -34.02 -0.41 -2.64
N LEU A 83 -33.17 0.25 -1.85
CA LEU A 83 -32.14 1.17 -2.35
C LEU A 83 -30.84 0.49 -2.76
N ALA A 84 -30.54 -0.70 -2.21
CA ALA A 84 -29.29 -1.42 -2.47
C ALA A 84 -28.96 -1.61 -3.96
N PRO A 85 -29.90 -2.05 -4.84
CA PRO A 85 -29.63 -2.19 -6.27
C PRO A 85 -29.22 -0.89 -6.97
N LYS A 86 -29.83 0.23 -6.61
CA LYS A 86 -29.50 1.53 -7.17
C LYS A 86 -28.12 2.00 -6.71
N ARG A 87 -27.81 1.78 -5.42
CA ARG A 87 -26.55 2.18 -4.80
C ARG A 87 -25.35 1.49 -5.44
N TRP A 88 -25.33 0.15 -5.55
CA TRP A 88 -24.14 -0.51 -6.09
C TRP A 88 -23.93 -0.25 -7.58
N LYS A 89 -25.01 -0.10 -8.37
CA LYS A 89 -24.92 0.32 -9.79
C LYS A 89 -24.29 1.70 -9.93
N GLN A 90 -24.62 2.63 -9.02
CA GLN A 90 -23.99 3.96 -8.99
C GLN A 90 -22.50 3.87 -8.63
N VAL A 91 -22.14 3.05 -7.64
CA VAL A 91 -20.75 2.83 -7.24
C VAL A 91 -19.91 2.26 -8.39
N GLU A 92 -20.41 1.26 -9.11
CA GLU A 92 -19.71 0.69 -10.26
C GLU A 92 -19.55 1.70 -11.41
N LYS A 93 -20.53 2.59 -11.59
CA LYS A 93 -20.50 3.59 -12.68
C LYS A 93 -19.61 4.79 -12.38
N VAL A 94 -19.65 5.31 -11.14
CA VAL A 94 -19.06 6.60 -10.77
C VAL A 94 -18.00 6.45 -9.68
N GLY A 95 -18.30 5.65 -8.65
CA GLY A 95 -17.48 5.55 -7.45
C GLY A 95 -16.07 5.02 -7.70
N TRP A 96 -15.84 4.24 -8.77
CA TRP A 96 -14.50 3.73 -9.05
C TRP A 96 -13.53 4.84 -9.51
N LYS A 97 -14.00 5.82 -10.31
CA LYS A 97 -13.14 6.91 -10.80
C LYS A 97 -12.72 7.82 -9.65
N GLU A 98 -13.68 8.14 -8.79
CA GLU A 98 -13.44 8.94 -7.58
C GLU A 98 -12.53 8.18 -6.60
N ALA A 99 -12.76 6.88 -6.40
CA ALA A 99 -11.92 6.05 -5.54
C ALA A 99 -10.50 5.89 -6.10
N LEU A 100 -10.33 5.72 -7.42
CA LEU A 100 -9.01 5.66 -8.03
C LEU A 100 -8.30 7.00 -7.91
N HIS A 101 -8.99 8.10 -8.18
CA HIS A 101 -8.43 9.45 -8.02
C HIS A 101 -7.98 9.68 -6.58
N TRP A 102 -8.83 9.37 -5.60
CA TRP A 102 -8.50 9.45 -4.18
C TRP A 102 -7.29 8.57 -3.82
N LEU A 103 -7.26 7.33 -4.30
CA LEU A 103 -6.13 6.42 -4.10
C LEU A 103 -4.83 7.01 -4.68
N GLN A 104 -4.87 7.57 -5.89
CA GLN A 104 -3.68 8.06 -6.58
C GLN A 104 -3.15 9.38 -6.01
N HIS A 105 -4.05 10.26 -5.56
CA HIS A 105 -3.73 11.64 -5.21
C HIS A 105 -3.79 11.95 -3.71
N ASP A 106 -4.56 11.20 -2.92
CA ASP A 106 -4.80 11.52 -1.51
C ASP A 106 -4.21 10.46 -0.54
N ILE A 107 -3.78 9.30 -1.06
CA ILE A 107 -3.05 8.29 -0.28
C ILE A 107 -1.55 8.47 -0.47
N GLY A 108 -0.85 8.57 0.67
CA GLY A 108 0.61 8.45 0.73
C GLY A 108 1.03 7.03 1.09
N VAL A 109 2.09 6.52 0.47
CA VAL A 109 2.62 5.17 0.71
C VAL A 109 4.06 5.27 1.20
N ILE A 110 4.45 4.41 2.14
CA ILE A 110 5.81 4.41 2.69
C ILE A 110 6.39 3.01 2.94
N SER A 111 7.61 2.84 2.42
CA SER A 111 8.65 1.80 2.55
C SER A 111 9.23 1.40 3.93
N PHE A 112 9.17 0.15 4.41
CA PHE A 112 10.02 -0.30 5.55
C PHE A 112 10.58 -1.71 5.33
N SER A 113 11.72 -2.00 5.96
CA SER A 113 12.36 -3.32 5.99
C SER A 113 12.29 -3.94 7.37
N GLU A 114 12.32 -5.26 7.43
CA GLU A 114 12.61 -6.01 8.67
C GLU A 114 14.13 -6.24 8.86
N ILE A 115 14.96 -5.92 7.85
CA ILE A 115 16.41 -6.17 7.84
C ILE A 115 17.14 -4.84 7.66
N ASN A 116 18.18 -4.58 8.45
CA ASN A 116 18.93 -3.32 8.44
C ASN A 116 20.29 -3.39 7.71
N ASP A 117 20.75 -4.59 7.37
CA ASP A 117 22.05 -4.87 6.76
C ASP A 117 21.95 -5.58 5.39
N ASP A 118 20.81 -5.45 4.72
CA ASP A 118 20.61 -6.02 3.38
C ASP A 118 21.42 -5.24 2.33
N ILE A 119 22.38 -5.91 1.71
CA ILE A 119 23.31 -5.29 0.75
C ILE A 119 22.60 -4.71 -0.48
N LEU A 120 21.53 -5.35 -0.96
CA LEU A 120 20.77 -4.85 -2.11
C LEU A 120 19.98 -3.59 -1.73
N MET A 121 19.40 -3.58 -0.53
CA MET A 121 18.70 -2.40 -0.02
C MET A 121 19.63 -1.21 0.20
N TRP A 122 20.83 -1.45 0.72
CA TRP A 122 21.86 -0.42 0.82
C TRP A 122 22.28 0.13 -0.55
N SER A 123 22.40 -0.75 -1.56
CA SER A 123 22.72 -0.35 -2.92
C SER A 123 21.63 0.55 -3.54
N HIS A 124 20.37 0.12 -3.45
CA HIS A 124 19.25 0.80 -4.12
C HIS A 124 18.67 1.99 -3.34
N TYR A 125 18.53 1.89 -2.02
CA TYR A 125 17.84 2.87 -1.18
C TYR A 125 18.77 3.59 -0.20
N GLY A 126 19.91 2.98 0.12
CA GLY A 126 20.95 3.57 0.96
C GLY A 126 21.96 4.42 0.19
N GLY A 127 21.60 4.97 -0.98
CA GLY A 127 22.50 5.84 -1.76
C GLY A 127 23.77 5.14 -2.23
N GLY A 128 23.66 3.91 -2.74
CA GLY A 128 24.83 3.12 -3.15
C GLY A 128 25.79 2.86 -1.99
N HIS A 129 25.28 2.51 -0.81
CA HIS A 129 26.03 2.30 0.44
C HIS A 129 26.58 3.55 1.14
N ASN A 130 26.20 4.76 0.74
CA ASN A 130 26.69 6.02 1.34
C ASN A 130 25.66 6.75 2.22
N GLY A 131 24.46 6.20 2.34
CA GLY A 131 23.35 6.77 3.09
C GLY A 131 23.32 6.32 4.55
N ILE A 132 22.12 6.31 5.12
CA ILE A 132 21.87 5.86 6.48
C ILE A 132 20.71 4.87 6.53
N CYS A 133 20.64 4.11 7.63
CA CYS A 133 19.52 3.24 7.96
C CYS A 133 18.93 3.67 9.30
N ILE A 134 17.64 4.02 9.31
CA ILE A 134 16.93 4.51 10.50
C ILE A 134 16.08 3.38 11.06
N GLU A 135 16.26 3.08 12.36
CA GLU A 135 15.44 2.14 13.13
C GLU A 135 14.18 2.82 13.67
N PHE A 136 13.04 2.16 13.50
CA PHE A 136 11.73 2.50 14.06
C PHE A 136 11.28 1.37 14.95
N ARG A 137 10.96 1.69 16.20
CA ARG A 137 10.41 0.74 17.17
C ARG A 137 8.90 0.95 17.25
N TYR A 138 8.16 -0.14 17.18
CA TYR A 138 6.70 -0.11 17.30
C TYR A 138 6.19 -1.21 18.21
N THR A 139 4.93 -1.07 18.65
CA THR A 139 4.31 -2.05 19.56
C THR A 139 2.98 -2.53 18.98
N VAL A 140 2.91 -3.81 18.57
CA VAL A 140 1.68 -4.41 18.04
C VAL A 140 0.53 -4.42 19.06
N ARG A 141 0.86 -4.35 20.36
CA ARG A 141 -0.12 -4.39 21.45
C ARG A 141 -0.95 -3.12 21.59
N ASP A 142 -0.51 -2.00 21.02
CA ASP A 142 -1.25 -0.75 21.04
C ASP A 142 -1.86 -0.49 19.65
N HIS A 143 -3.17 -0.67 19.54
CA HIS A 143 -3.91 -0.42 18.29
C HIS A 143 -3.88 1.05 17.83
N ALA A 144 -3.33 1.97 18.64
CA ALA A 144 -3.09 3.36 18.29
C ALA A 144 -1.72 3.61 17.63
N ASP A 145 -0.81 2.63 17.59
CA ASP A 145 0.52 2.79 16.98
C ASP A 145 0.40 2.95 15.45
N PHE A 146 1.08 3.96 14.91
CA PHE A 146 1.13 4.26 13.47
C PHE A 146 1.54 3.03 12.64
N PHE A 147 2.46 2.21 13.17
CA PHE A 147 2.98 1.04 12.48
C PHE A 147 2.15 -0.24 12.71
N ALA A 148 1.20 -0.25 13.64
CA ALA A 148 0.39 -1.45 13.93
C ALA A 148 -0.47 -1.91 12.73
N LYS A 149 -0.69 -1.02 11.76
CA LYS A 149 -1.41 -1.34 10.51
C LYS A 149 -0.48 -1.70 9.35
N ALA A 150 0.84 -1.56 9.50
CA ALA A 150 1.79 -1.92 8.46
C ALA A 150 1.57 -3.38 8.05
N GLN A 151 1.60 -3.64 6.75
CA GLN A 151 1.37 -4.98 6.20
C GLN A 151 2.64 -5.48 5.52
N ARG A 152 3.00 -6.74 5.72
CA ARG A 152 4.16 -7.36 5.06
C ARG A 152 3.92 -7.55 3.57
N VAL A 153 4.79 -7.05 2.69
CA VAL A 153 4.65 -7.23 1.24
C VAL A 153 4.92 -8.66 0.81
N GLU A 154 4.05 -9.20 -0.06
CA GLU A 154 4.26 -10.49 -0.72
C GLU A 154 4.40 -10.24 -2.21
N TYR A 155 5.61 -10.41 -2.75
CA TYR A 155 5.88 -10.22 -4.17
C TYR A 155 5.32 -11.37 -5.00
N GLN A 156 4.65 -11.01 -6.09
CA GLN A 156 4.03 -11.95 -7.01
C GLN A 156 4.30 -11.51 -8.44
N GLN A 157 4.46 -12.46 -9.36
CA GLN A 157 4.69 -12.13 -10.78
C GLN A 157 3.46 -11.54 -11.48
N GLN A 158 2.27 -11.77 -10.93
CA GLN A 158 1.01 -11.27 -11.47
C GLN A 158 0.44 -10.21 -10.54
N LEU A 159 -0.22 -9.21 -11.13
CA LEU A 159 -0.94 -8.20 -10.35
C LEU A 159 -1.96 -8.86 -9.42
N PRO A 160 -2.06 -8.40 -8.16
CA PRO A 160 -3.00 -8.97 -7.21
C PRO A 160 -4.43 -8.78 -7.72
N LYS A 161 -5.21 -9.86 -7.68
CA LYS A 161 -6.64 -9.83 -8.01
C LYS A 161 -7.43 -9.49 -6.74
N VAL A 162 -8.12 -8.36 -6.76
CA VAL A 162 -8.94 -7.90 -5.63
C VAL A 162 -10.38 -7.81 -6.09
N ASN A 163 -11.28 -8.52 -5.41
CA ASN A 163 -12.70 -8.37 -5.69
C ASN A 163 -13.32 -7.34 -4.76
N PHE A 164 -13.91 -6.29 -5.31
CA PHE A 164 -14.48 -5.18 -4.54
C PHE A 164 -15.55 -5.65 -3.52
N TYR A 165 -16.30 -6.71 -3.84
CA TYR A 165 -17.40 -7.20 -3.02
C TYR A 165 -17.02 -8.29 -2.03
N THR A 166 -16.00 -9.10 -2.32
CA THR A 166 -15.64 -10.26 -1.48
C THR A 166 -14.32 -10.14 -0.77
N ALA A 167 -13.46 -9.18 -1.14
CA ALA A 167 -12.25 -8.95 -0.39
C ALA A 167 -12.60 -8.44 1.02
N SER A 168 -11.97 -9.02 2.04
CA SER A 168 -12.08 -8.57 3.43
C SER A 168 -11.37 -7.22 3.58
N SER A 169 -11.77 -6.41 4.56
CA SER A 169 -11.08 -5.14 4.87
C SER A 169 -9.58 -5.32 5.10
N THR A 170 -9.16 -6.50 5.55
CA THR A 170 -7.74 -6.90 5.69
C THR A 170 -7.04 -7.15 4.35
N LYS A 171 -7.75 -7.60 3.31
CA LYS A 171 -7.24 -7.82 1.94
C LYS A 171 -7.47 -6.64 0.99
N ILE A 172 -8.34 -5.69 1.36
CA ILE A 172 -8.54 -4.39 0.69
C ILE A 172 -7.64 -3.32 1.31
N GLY A 173 -6.65 -3.70 2.12
CA GLY A 173 -5.42 -2.92 2.21
C GLY A 173 -4.78 -2.90 0.83
N LEU A 174 -5.25 -1.99 -0.02
CA LEU A 174 -4.54 -1.56 -1.23
C LEU A 174 -3.14 -1.22 -0.79
N ALA A 175 -2.22 -2.17 -0.97
CA ALA A 175 -0.80 -2.08 -0.71
C ALA A 175 -0.38 -0.89 0.16
N GLU A 176 -0.69 -0.89 1.47
CA GLU A 176 -0.01 -0.04 2.46
C GLU A 176 1.41 -0.60 2.70
N LYS A 177 2.06 -1.04 1.62
CA LYS A 177 3.09 -2.07 1.57
C LYS A 177 4.34 -1.49 0.93
N ALA A 178 4.92 -0.59 1.69
CA ALA A 178 6.19 -0.80 2.38
C ALA A 178 7.14 -1.97 1.99
N PHE A 179 7.63 -2.14 0.74
CA PHE A 179 9.02 -2.57 0.40
C PHE A 179 9.16 -2.61 -1.13
N CYS A 180 10.35 -2.38 -1.68
CA CYS A 180 10.69 -2.68 -3.07
C CYS A 180 12.15 -3.17 -3.04
N PRO A 181 12.43 -4.40 -3.49
CA PRO A 181 13.70 -4.73 -4.08
C PRO A 181 13.43 -4.99 -5.56
N PHE A 182 14.00 -4.13 -6.39
CA PHE A 182 14.11 -4.34 -7.82
C PHE A 182 14.98 -5.58 -8.05
N SER A 183 14.39 -6.78 -8.13
CA SER A 183 15.09 -7.98 -8.61
C SER A 183 14.51 -8.41 -9.96
N LEU A 184 14.78 -7.60 -10.99
CA LEU A 184 14.72 -8.01 -12.39
C LEU A 184 15.99 -7.52 -13.09
N CYS A 185 17.14 -8.06 -12.68
CA CYS A 185 18.32 -8.11 -13.53
C CYS A 185 19.16 -9.33 -13.15
N ASP A 186 18.62 -10.51 -13.43
CA ASP A 186 19.42 -11.73 -13.62
C ASP A 186 18.66 -12.65 -14.59
N GLN A 187 18.80 -12.35 -15.88
CA GLN A 187 18.68 -13.34 -16.95
C GLN A 187 20.02 -13.30 -17.71
N PRO A 188 20.65 -14.45 -17.97
CA PRO A 188 21.98 -14.51 -18.54
C PRO A 188 22.00 -13.96 -19.97
N ALA A 189 23.12 -13.32 -20.32
CA ALA A 189 23.44 -12.90 -21.67
C ALA A 189 23.28 -14.08 -22.66
N VAL A 190 22.23 -14.03 -23.48
CA VAL A 190 22.17 -14.79 -24.72
C VAL A 190 22.62 -13.88 -25.84
N SER A 191 23.79 -14.21 -26.36
CA SER A 191 24.46 -13.63 -27.51
C SER A 191 23.61 -13.65 -28.78
N ALA A 192 23.78 -12.59 -29.56
CA ALA A 192 23.78 -12.56 -31.03
C ALA A 192 22.47 -12.92 -31.78
N GLN A 193 21.92 -11.93 -32.49
CA GLN A 193 22.05 -11.91 -33.95
C GLN A 193 21.76 -10.51 -34.51
N ARG A 194 22.76 -9.99 -35.24
CA ARG A 194 22.62 -8.90 -36.20
C ARG A 194 21.64 -9.35 -37.30
N TYR A 195 20.69 -8.51 -37.64
CA TYR A 195 20.16 -8.47 -39.00
C TYR A 195 20.57 -7.14 -39.63
N GLN A 196 21.12 -7.27 -40.83
CA GLN A 196 21.56 -6.22 -41.73
C GLN A 196 20.41 -5.31 -42.15
#